data_AF-K8WTL8-F1
#
_entry.id   AF-K8WTL8-F1
#
_cell.length_a   1.000
_cell.length_b   1.000
_cell.length_c   1.000
_cell.angle_alpha   90.00
_cell.angle_beta   90.00
_cell.angle_gamma   90.00
#
_symmetry.space_group_name_H-M   'P 1'
#
loop_
_entity.id
_entity.type
_entity.pdbx_description
1 polymer ?
#
loop_
_entity_poly.entity_id
_entity_poly.type
_entity_poly.pdbx_seq_one_letter_code
_entity_poly.pdbx_strand_id
1 'polypeptide(L)'
;MTMMRLNMGDNKKFLLAPLFCLFLVGCVDTSRSFMQNAQQPLQYDNAKYMSSPEENLYTNDKETIKSNYGLADLIDVAQNNNPETRIAWELAKKAATNIGMVESTYLPVITATALSGYQKGKINLPRNELVDKVEVSNRFFVPALTFQWLLFDFGQRDALAKAAKHASLASDLNFNIMHQKVIHDVSVAYYSYGAAQKKNKITQESLVRSQDVLYAVEQKRVRGLATVLDVALAKQQVAQMELQVVLAKNHEKDQYQFLLSAIGMSPFQTINIEYTDEGALPDDSAPLTHDMIKQALSQRPDVLANYELAQAAVDTSRSVESTYFPRVYLAGAVAGGSNSLGVQNLPDINQSTSSTNIFIGVSIPLYEGGIRQARMKNAQSDIFIAQENLRKSQDVAIREITVTENALKSALEANKAAKNLIDTTELTYTASVEFYRNGLGTVTEMNAAEIVLLNAKIAYIDSHTASLVAAVDLAFALGDIEKALPNIEAY
;
A
#
# COMPACT_ATOMS: atom_id res chain seq x y z
N MET A 1 -49.37 14.11 66.51
CA MET A 1 -49.05 12.86 67.24
C MET A 1 -47.83 12.28 66.55
N THR A 2 -46.61 12.30 67.07
CA THR A 2 -46.15 12.21 68.45
C THR A 2 -44.77 12.88 68.53
N MET A 3 -44.54 13.66 69.59
CA MET A 3 -43.24 14.25 69.92
C MET A 3 -42.23 13.16 70.28
N MET A 4 -40.95 13.38 69.97
CA MET A 4 -39.88 13.00 70.90
C MET A 4 -38.74 14.02 70.83
N ARG A 5 -38.61 14.79 71.92
CA ARG A 5 -37.44 15.61 72.25
C ARG A 5 -36.36 14.72 72.88
N LEU A 6 -35.10 15.16 72.73
CA LEU A 6 -33.93 15.08 73.65
C LEU A 6 -32.67 14.98 72.78
N ASN A 7 -31.51 15.58 73.05
CA ASN A 7 -31.05 16.64 73.95
C ASN A 7 -29.61 16.96 73.51
N MET A 8 -29.12 18.16 73.84
CA MET A 8 -27.74 18.63 73.64
C MET A 8 -26.69 17.76 74.37
N GLY A 9 -25.48 17.70 73.80
CA GLY A 9 -24.29 17.15 74.45
C GLY A 9 -23.01 17.48 73.68
N ASP A 10 -22.39 18.60 74.04
CA ASP A 10 -21.04 19.01 73.65
C ASP A 10 -19.97 18.00 74.09
N ASN A 11 -19.03 17.66 73.20
CA ASN A 11 -17.58 17.90 73.36
C ASN A 11 -16.70 16.90 72.58
N LYS A 12 -15.84 17.48 71.74
CA LYS A 12 -14.42 17.16 71.49
C LYS A 12 -13.97 15.71 71.73
N LYS A 13 -13.75 14.99 70.62
CA LYS A 13 -12.52 14.23 70.28
C LYS A 13 -12.79 13.33 69.06
N PHE A 14 -12.40 13.75 67.87
CA PHE A 14 -11.96 12.84 66.82
C PHE A 14 -10.71 13.43 66.17
N LEU A 15 -9.59 13.12 66.82
CA LEU A 15 -8.27 13.05 66.22
C LEU A 15 -8.28 11.94 65.16
N LEU A 16 -7.55 12.16 64.05
CA LEU A 16 -7.06 11.14 63.11
C LEU A 16 -8.10 10.41 62.23
N ALA A 17 -8.64 11.10 61.22
CA ALA A 17 -9.06 10.48 59.94
C ALA A 17 -9.41 11.55 58.89
N PRO A 18 -8.41 12.12 58.17
CA PRO A 18 -8.52 12.08 56.71
C PRO A 18 -7.18 11.90 55.98
N LEU A 19 -6.11 11.49 56.66
CA LEU A 19 -4.79 11.28 56.02
C LEU A 19 -4.62 9.89 55.38
N PHE A 20 -5.59 8.98 55.53
CA PHE A 20 -5.45 7.58 55.11
C PHE A 20 -6.29 7.18 53.89
N CYS A 21 -7.19 8.03 53.39
CA CYS A 21 -7.98 7.70 52.19
C CYS A 21 -7.27 7.95 50.86
N LEU A 22 -6.14 8.68 50.82
CA LEU A 22 -5.36 8.91 49.59
C LEU A 22 -4.16 7.96 49.43
N PHE A 23 -3.75 7.25 50.49
CA PHE A 23 -2.74 6.17 50.41
C PHE A 23 -3.36 4.77 50.25
N LEU A 24 -4.68 4.62 50.44
CA LEU A 24 -5.42 3.38 50.17
C LEU A 24 -6.09 3.32 48.78
N VAL A 25 -6.00 4.37 47.96
CA VAL A 25 -6.04 4.20 46.50
C VAL A 25 -4.62 3.79 46.06
N GLY A 26 -4.12 2.70 46.64
CA GLY A 26 -2.89 2.09 46.16
C GLY A 26 -3.12 1.75 44.71
N CYS A 27 -2.34 2.35 43.80
CA CYS A 27 -2.28 2.04 42.37
C CYS A 27 -3.53 1.28 41.89
N VAL A 28 -4.71 1.88 42.02
CA VAL A 28 -5.86 1.37 41.28
C VAL A 28 -5.47 1.75 39.89
N ASP A 29 -5.02 0.73 39.17
CA ASP A 29 -4.61 0.78 37.79
C ASP A 29 -5.83 1.19 36.95
N THR A 30 -6.25 2.46 37.09
CA THR A 30 -7.28 3.09 36.28
C THR A 30 -6.82 3.20 34.84
N SER A 31 -5.52 2.98 34.57
CA SER A 31 -5.02 2.73 33.23
C SER A 31 -5.82 1.60 32.57
N ARG A 32 -6.23 0.53 33.26
CA ARG A 32 -7.07 -0.54 32.67
C ARG A 32 -8.46 -0.06 32.22
N SER A 33 -9.07 0.85 32.97
CA SER A 33 -10.39 1.42 32.61
C SER A 33 -10.26 2.43 31.46
N PHE A 34 -9.18 3.21 31.41
CA PHE A 34 -8.86 4.10 30.27
C PHE A 34 -8.34 3.32 29.05
N MET A 35 -7.72 2.16 29.25
CA MET A 35 -7.23 1.25 28.21
C MET A 35 -8.26 0.22 27.77
N GLN A 36 -9.47 0.20 28.34
CA GLN A 36 -10.50 -0.75 27.94
C GLN A 36 -10.95 -0.57 26.48
N ASN A 37 -10.73 0.64 25.93
CA ASN A 37 -10.86 0.97 24.50
C ASN A 37 -9.52 1.20 23.79
N ALA A 38 -8.38 1.10 24.48
CA ALA A 38 -7.08 1.06 23.81
C ALA A 38 -6.96 -0.32 23.17
N GLN A 39 -6.95 -0.38 21.84
CA GLN A 39 -6.60 -1.61 21.14
C GLN A 39 -5.30 -2.15 21.74
N GLN A 40 -5.29 -3.45 22.05
CA GLN A 40 -4.08 -4.11 22.54
C GLN A 40 -2.92 -3.75 21.61
N PRO A 41 -1.74 -3.39 22.14
CA PRO A 41 -0.58 -3.13 21.30
C PRO A 41 -0.39 -4.35 20.40
N LEU A 42 -0.28 -4.12 19.08
CA LEU A 42 0.02 -5.19 18.14
C LEU A 42 1.23 -5.96 18.67
N GLN A 43 1.07 -7.24 18.99
CA GLN A 43 2.19 -8.11 19.34
C GLN A 43 3.06 -8.25 18.08
N TYR A 44 4.06 -7.37 17.99
CA TYR A 44 5.00 -7.34 16.87
C TYR A 44 6.16 -8.29 17.18
N ASP A 45 6.05 -9.53 16.72
CA ASP A 45 7.10 -10.53 16.87
C ASP A 45 8.15 -10.38 15.74
N ASN A 46 9.19 -9.59 16.02
CA ASN A 46 10.35 -9.41 15.13
C ASN A 46 11.01 -10.73 14.73
N ALA A 47 10.98 -11.76 15.60
CA ALA A 47 11.63 -13.03 15.32
C ALA A 47 10.92 -13.74 14.16
N LYS A 48 9.57 -13.70 14.15
CA LYS A 48 8.72 -14.29 13.11
C LYS A 48 9.03 -13.77 11.70
N TYR A 49 9.31 -12.48 11.55
CA TYR A 49 9.62 -11.85 10.26
C TYR A 49 11.05 -12.12 9.75
N MET A 50 12.00 -12.42 10.64
CA MET A 50 13.40 -12.68 10.25
C MET A 50 13.73 -14.18 10.16
N SER A 51 12.92 -15.06 10.77
CA SER A 51 13.28 -16.46 10.97
C SER A 51 12.67 -17.47 9.99
N SER A 52 11.76 -17.09 9.09
CA SER A 52 11.11 -18.07 8.20
C SER A 52 11.04 -17.62 6.74
N PRO A 53 11.97 -18.06 5.88
CA PRO A 53 11.86 -17.96 4.44
C PRO A 53 10.73 -18.84 3.86
N GLU A 54 10.30 -19.86 4.59
CA GLU A 54 9.35 -20.88 4.14
C GLU A 54 7.90 -20.54 4.48
N GLU A 55 7.66 -19.84 5.59
CA GLU A 55 6.33 -19.55 6.10
C GLU A 55 5.87 -18.20 5.57
N ASN A 56 5.08 -18.22 4.51
CA ASN A 56 4.40 -17.05 4.01
C ASN A 56 3.34 -16.64 5.05
N LEU A 57 3.73 -15.78 5.99
CA LEU A 57 3.01 -15.50 7.25
C LEU A 57 1.57 -14.98 7.12
N TYR A 58 1.11 -14.74 5.90
CA TYR A 58 -0.21 -14.21 5.58
C TYR A 58 -1.02 -15.08 4.63
N THR A 59 -0.50 -16.23 4.16
CA THR A 59 -1.39 -17.25 3.60
C THR A 59 -2.23 -17.75 4.76
N ASN A 60 -3.53 -17.45 4.76
CA ASN A 60 -4.45 -18.15 5.66
C ASN A 60 -4.20 -19.65 5.43
N ASP A 61 -3.89 -20.41 6.48
CA ASP A 61 -3.68 -21.88 6.47
C ASP A 61 -4.89 -22.69 5.92
N LYS A 62 -5.88 -22.03 5.33
CA LYS A 62 -7.13 -22.54 4.81
C LYS A 62 -7.29 -22.38 3.29
N GLU A 63 -6.33 -21.83 2.55
CA GLU A 63 -6.38 -21.94 1.09
C GLU A 63 -6.11 -23.40 0.69
N THR A 64 -7.20 -24.12 0.41
CA THR A 64 -7.15 -25.45 -0.19
C THR A 64 -6.39 -25.37 -1.50
N ILE A 65 -5.18 -25.94 -1.52
CA ILE A 65 -4.35 -26.02 -2.71
C ILE A 65 -5.15 -26.74 -3.80
N LYS A 66 -5.58 -26.00 -4.84
CA LYS A 66 -6.27 -26.60 -5.98
C LYS A 66 -5.29 -27.49 -6.74
N SER A 67 -5.81 -28.53 -7.39
CA SER A 67 -4.96 -29.44 -8.18
C SER A 67 -4.31 -28.75 -9.36
N ASN A 68 -5.00 -27.78 -9.98
CA ASN A 68 -4.54 -26.95 -11.08
C ASN A 68 -4.98 -25.50 -10.84
N TYR A 69 -4.11 -24.55 -11.14
CA TYR A 69 -4.39 -23.11 -11.10
C TYR A 69 -4.40 -22.53 -12.51
N GLY A 70 -5.52 -21.92 -12.91
CA GLY A 70 -5.60 -21.07 -14.10
C GLY A 70 -5.34 -19.59 -13.76
N LEU A 71 -5.37 -18.71 -14.77
CA LEU A 71 -5.12 -17.27 -14.58
C LEU A 71 -6.05 -16.63 -13.54
N ALA A 72 -7.36 -16.89 -13.62
CA ALA A 72 -8.33 -16.33 -12.66
C ALA A 72 -8.03 -16.77 -11.21
N ASP A 73 -7.70 -18.06 -11.01
CA ASP A 73 -7.35 -18.56 -9.68
C ASP A 73 -6.07 -17.89 -9.13
N LEU A 74 -5.09 -17.66 -9.99
CA LEU A 74 -3.84 -16.98 -9.61
C LEU A 74 -4.09 -15.52 -9.23
N ILE A 75 -5.00 -14.83 -9.94
CA ILE A 75 -5.42 -13.47 -9.61
C ILE A 75 -6.11 -13.45 -8.24
N ASP A 76 -7.04 -14.37 -7.97
CA ASP A 76 -7.74 -14.44 -6.68
C ASP A 76 -6.77 -14.65 -5.51
N VAL A 77 -5.83 -15.58 -5.67
CA VAL A 77 -4.74 -15.81 -4.70
C VAL A 77 -3.93 -14.54 -4.50
N ALA A 78 -3.55 -13.85 -5.59
CA ALA A 78 -2.76 -12.64 -5.52
C ALA A 78 -3.49 -11.50 -4.79
N GLN A 79 -4.78 -11.29 -5.06
CA GLN A 79 -5.55 -10.25 -4.39
C GLN A 79 -5.64 -10.48 -2.88
N ASN A 80 -5.68 -11.74 -2.43
CA ASN A 80 -5.72 -12.10 -1.01
C ASN A 80 -4.34 -12.06 -0.34
N ASN A 81 -3.28 -12.48 -1.03
CA ASN A 81 -1.98 -12.72 -0.41
C ASN A 81 -0.95 -11.61 -0.67
N ASN A 82 -1.09 -10.81 -1.73
CA ASN A 82 -0.10 -9.81 -2.12
C ASN A 82 0.04 -8.71 -1.03
N PRO A 83 1.27 -8.44 -0.53
CA PRO A 83 1.53 -7.39 0.45
C PRO A 83 1.14 -5.98 -0.01
N GLU A 84 1.26 -5.69 -1.31
CA GLU A 84 0.93 -4.37 -1.86
C GLU A 84 -0.56 -4.03 -1.68
N THR A 85 -1.46 -4.99 -1.90
CA THR A 85 -2.90 -4.84 -1.66
C THR A 85 -3.20 -4.56 -0.20
N ARG A 86 -2.53 -5.26 0.73
CA ARG A 86 -2.71 -5.07 2.17
C ARG A 86 -2.20 -3.71 2.65
N ILE A 87 -1.06 -3.26 2.13
CA ILE A 87 -0.52 -1.92 2.41
C ILE A 87 -1.52 -0.86 1.93
N ALA A 88 -2.03 -0.99 0.71
CA ALA A 88 -2.99 -0.06 0.14
C ALA A 88 -4.30 -0.02 0.96
N TRP A 89 -4.80 -1.18 1.41
CA TRP A 89 -5.96 -1.27 2.31
C TRP A 89 -5.73 -0.53 3.64
N GLU A 90 -4.59 -0.76 4.30
CA GLU A 90 -4.29 -0.09 5.58
C GLU A 90 -4.07 1.43 5.40
N LEU A 91 -3.55 1.88 4.25
CA LEU A 91 -3.47 3.29 3.90
C LEU A 91 -4.87 3.91 3.74
N ALA A 92 -5.78 3.25 3.02
CA ALA A 92 -7.17 3.67 2.89
C ALA A 92 -7.89 3.74 4.25
N LYS A 93 -7.76 2.69 5.07
CA LYS A 93 -8.30 2.65 6.43
C LYS A 93 -7.73 3.77 7.31
N LYS A 94 -6.42 4.03 7.23
CA LYS A 94 -5.78 5.15 7.94
C LYS A 94 -6.37 6.48 7.49
N ALA A 95 -6.55 6.71 6.19
CA ALA A 95 -7.15 7.92 5.66
C ALA A 95 -8.60 8.11 6.15
N ALA A 96 -9.40 7.03 6.19
CA ALA A 96 -10.75 7.05 6.76
C ALA A 96 -10.75 7.41 8.25
N THR A 97 -9.81 6.87 9.05
CA THR A 97 -9.69 7.25 10.47
C THR A 97 -9.27 8.70 10.68
N ASN A 98 -8.55 9.31 9.73
CA ASN A 98 -8.19 10.72 9.80
C ASN A 98 -9.43 11.63 9.72
N ILE A 99 -10.48 11.23 9.01
CA ILE A 99 -11.76 11.96 9.01
C ILE A 99 -12.32 12.00 10.44
N GLY A 100 -12.38 10.86 11.11
CA GLY A 100 -12.85 10.76 12.50
C GLY A 100 -12.01 11.60 13.48
N MET A 101 -10.69 11.68 13.27
CA MET A 101 -9.84 12.58 14.05
C MET A 101 -10.20 14.05 13.85
N VAL A 102 -10.45 14.49 12.62
CA VAL A 102 -10.89 15.87 12.37
C VAL A 102 -12.30 16.11 12.93
N GLU A 103 -13.23 15.18 12.76
CA GLU A 103 -14.58 15.28 13.32
C GLU A 103 -14.58 15.32 14.85
N SER A 104 -13.63 14.66 15.51
CA SER A 104 -13.48 14.74 16.97
C SER A 104 -13.20 16.15 17.47
N THR A 105 -12.62 17.03 16.64
CA THR A 105 -12.37 18.44 17.00
C THR A 105 -13.65 19.27 17.14
N TYR A 106 -14.81 18.74 16.72
CA TYR A 106 -16.12 19.32 16.99
C TYR A 106 -16.60 19.09 18.42
N LEU A 107 -16.04 18.08 19.09
CA LEU A 107 -16.43 17.70 20.45
C LEU A 107 -15.60 18.46 21.49
N PRO A 108 -16.13 18.60 22.71
CA PRO A 108 -15.38 19.18 23.80
C PRO A 108 -14.23 18.28 24.27
N VAL A 109 -13.17 18.92 24.75
CA VAL A 109 -12.06 18.24 25.44
C VAL A 109 -12.25 18.40 26.94
N ILE A 110 -12.22 17.28 27.68
CA ILE A 110 -12.29 17.24 29.14
C ILE A 110 -10.94 16.76 29.65
N THR A 111 -10.29 17.56 30.49
CA THR A 111 -8.97 17.26 31.04
C THR A 111 -9.02 17.25 32.55
N ALA A 112 -8.66 16.11 33.15
CA ALA A 112 -8.38 16.03 34.58
C ALA A 112 -6.90 16.37 34.81
N THR A 113 -6.65 17.34 35.67
CA THR A 113 -5.30 17.77 36.06
C THR A 113 -5.18 17.74 37.58
N ALA A 114 -4.03 17.32 38.09
CA ALA A 114 -3.73 17.37 39.50
C ALA A 114 -2.34 18.00 39.68
N LEU A 115 -2.31 19.18 40.28
CA LEU A 115 -1.08 19.92 40.52
C LEU A 115 -0.74 19.88 42.00
N SER A 116 0.43 19.34 42.35
CA SER A 116 0.97 19.40 43.70
C SER A 116 2.28 20.18 43.69
N GLY A 117 2.51 21.01 44.69
CA GLY A 117 3.75 21.79 44.74
C GLY A 117 4.11 22.25 46.15
N TYR A 118 5.37 22.63 46.29
CA TYR A 118 5.92 23.26 47.47
C TYR A 118 6.63 24.54 47.07
N GLN A 119 6.21 25.66 47.66
CA GLN A 119 6.81 26.96 47.43
C GLN A 119 7.38 27.46 48.75
N LYS A 120 8.64 27.91 48.76
CA LYS A 120 9.28 28.52 49.92
C LYS A 120 9.73 29.93 49.56
N GLY A 121 9.45 30.89 50.43
CA GLY A 121 9.80 32.29 50.24
C GLY A 121 10.18 32.95 51.56
N LYS A 122 10.57 34.23 51.47
CA LYS A 122 10.88 35.07 52.63
C LYS A 122 10.08 36.35 52.51
N ILE A 123 9.38 36.73 53.57
CA ILE A 123 8.71 38.03 53.67
C ILE A 123 9.60 38.93 54.53
N ASN A 124 9.98 40.08 53.97
CA ASN A 124 10.67 41.12 54.73
C ASN A 124 9.61 41.97 55.43
N LEU A 125 9.69 42.08 56.76
CA LEU A 125 8.78 42.90 57.54
C LEU A 125 9.33 44.34 57.63
N PRO A 126 8.49 45.39 57.48
CA PRO A 126 8.94 46.76 57.63
C PRO A 126 9.30 47.06 59.11
N ARG A 127 10.58 47.39 59.35
CA ARG A 127 11.20 47.86 60.62
C ARG A 127 10.82 47.09 61.89
N ASN A 128 11.61 46.08 62.25
CA ASN A 128 11.70 45.57 63.62
C ASN A 128 13.13 45.04 63.90
N GLU A 129 13.79 45.49 64.96
CA GLU A 129 15.22 45.20 65.26
C GLU A 129 15.50 43.77 65.79
N LEU A 130 14.47 42.91 65.90
CA LEU A 130 14.59 41.56 66.45
C LEU A 130 14.33 40.42 65.44
N VAL A 131 13.64 40.70 64.31
CA VAL A 131 13.34 39.70 63.27
C VAL A 131 13.31 40.38 61.90
N ASP A 132 14.39 40.26 61.13
CA ASP A 132 14.53 40.93 59.83
C ASP A 132 13.82 40.20 58.68
N LYS A 133 13.60 38.89 58.80
CA LYS A 133 13.07 38.04 57.72
C LYS A 133 12.24 36.90 58.30
N VAL A 134 11.04 36.69 57.76
CA VAL A 134 10.20 35.54 58.12
C VAL A 134 10.19 34.56 56.95
N GLU A 135 10.62 33.32 57.20
CA GLU A 135 10.46 32.25 56.21
C GLU A 135 9.00 31.80 56.15
N VAL A 136 8.46 31.75 54.94
CA VAL A 136 7.10 31.28 54.67
C VAL A 136 7.21 30.14 53.68
N SER A 137 6.49 29.06 53.95
CA SER A 137 6.44 27.89 53.10
C SER A 137 4.99 27.54 52.82
N ASN A 138 4.72 27.07 51.61
CA ASN A 138 3.39 26.80 51.14
C ASN A 138 3.37 25.45 50.42
N ARG A 139 2.61 24.49 50.95
CA ARG A 139 2.35 23.20 50.28
C ARG A 139 0.95 23.25 49.72
N PHE A 140 0.80 22.96 48.44
CA PHE A 140 -0.51 22.96 47.80
C PHE A 140 -0.73 21.69 46.99
N PHE A 141 -1.99 21.27 46.96
CA PHE A 141 -2.51 20.23 46.08
C PHE A 141 -3.81 20.75 45.47
N VAL A 142 -3.88 20.79 44.14
CA VAL A 142 -4.97 21.37 43.36
C VAL A 142 -5.43 20.37 42.30
N PRO A 143 -6.45 19.55 42.60
CA PRO A 143 -7.16 18.79 41.57
C PRO A 143 -8.12 19.71 40.80
N ALA A 144 -8.10 19.63 39.48
CA ALA A 144 -8.98 20.40 38.60
C ALA A 144 -9.47 19.55 37.43
N LEU A 145 -10.77 19.63 37.16
CA LEU A 145 -11.40 19.14 35.93
C LEU A 145 -11.69 20.36 35.05
N THR A 146 -11.04 20.44 33.90
CA THR A 146 -11.28 21.49 32.91
C THR A 146 -12.02 20.94 31.70
N PHE A 147 -12.87 21.76 31.12
CA PHE A 147 -13.60 21.48 29.89
C PHE A 147 -13.37 22.64 28.93
N GLN A 148 -13.07 22.34 27.67
CA GLN A 148 -12.93 23.33 26.61
C GLN A 148 -13.64 22.87 25.35
N TRP A 149 -14.50 23.72 24.80
CA TRP A 149 -15.26 23.44 23.59
C TRP A 149 -15.19 24.61 22.62
N LEU A 150 -14.65 24.37 21.42
CA LEU A 150 -14.69 25.36 20.34
C LEU A 150 -16.08 25.36 19.73
N LEU A 151 -16.82 26.45 19.94
CA LEU A 151 -18.19 26.60 19.42
C LEU A 151 -18.16 27.07 17.97
N PHE A 152 -17.32 28.05 17.66
CA PHE A 152 -17.29 28.68 16.34
C PHE A 152 -15.88 29.09 15.93
N ASP A 153 -15.53 28.81 14.69
CA ASP A 153 -14.19 29.02 14.10
C ASP A 153 -14.26 29.48 12.64
N PHE A 154 -15.39 30.07 12.23
CA PHE A 154 -15.62 30.58 10.87
C PHE A 154 -15.33 29.54 9.77
N GLY A 155 -15.57 28.25 10.05
CA GLY A 155 -15.46 27.19 9.04
C GLY A 155 -14.11 26.49 9.00
N GLN A 156 -13.19 26.76 9.95
CA GLN A 156 -11.90 26.09 10.01
C GLN A 156 -12.03 24.56 10.03
N ARG A 157 -12.80 24.04 11.00
CA ARG A 157 -13.02 22.59 11.13
C ARG A 157 -13.80 22.00 9.96
N ASP A 158 -14.75 22.73 9.40
CA ASP A 158 -15.54 22.28 8.24
C ASP A 158 -14.66 22.09 7.00
N ALA A 159 -13.80 23.07 6.72
CA ALA A 159 -12.84 23.00 5.64
C ALA A 159 -11.83 21.86 5.85
N LEU A 160 -11.31 21.66 7.07
CA LEU A 160 -10.45 20.52 7.38
C LEU A 160 -11.18 19.18 7.23
N ALA A 161 -12.46 19.09 7.60
CA ALA A 161 -13.25 17.87 7.48
C ALA A 161 -13.49 17.51 6.00
N LYS A 162 -13.78 18.51 5.15
CA LYS A 162 -13.89 18.31 3.70
C LYS A 162 -12.55 17.92 3.08
N ALA A 163 -11.45 18.57 3.46
CA ALA A 163 -10.12 18.20 3.00
C ALA A 163 -9.76 16.76 3.37
N ALA A 164 -10.07 16.33 4.60
CA ALA A 164 -9.85 14.95 5.05
C ALA A 164 -10.72 13.94 4.29
N LYS A 165 -11.96 14.29 3.94
CA LYS A 165 -12.84 13.45 3.10
C LYS A 165 -12.28 13.28 1.70
N HIS A 166 -11.88 14.36 1.04
CA HIS A 166 -11.23 14.31 -0.27
C HIS A 166 -9.93 13.49 -0.23
N ALA A 167 -9.10 13.67 0.81
CA ALA A 167 -7.90 12.85 0.99
C ALA A 167 -8.20 11.36 1.23
N SER A 168 -9.29 11.02 1.91
CA SER A 168 -9.75 9.64 2.06
C SER A 168 -10.20 9.04 0.74
N LEU A 169 -11.02 9.76 -0.03
CA LEU A 169 -11.46 9.33 -1.37
C LEU A 169 -10.26 9.09 -2.31
N ALA A 170 -9.26 9.97 -2.26
CA ALA A 170 -8.02 9.77 -3.00
C ALA A 170 -7.29 8.48 -2.59
N SER A 171 -7.29 8.16 -1.29
CA SER A 171 -6.69 6.92 -0.79
C SER A 171 -7.47 5.67 -1.21
N ASP A 172 -8.81 5.75 -1.26
CA ASP A 172 -9.68 4.67 -1.73
C ASP A 172 -9.48 4.43 -3.24
N LEU A 173 -9.35 5.50 -4.04
CA LEU A 173 -9.04 5.41 -5.47
C LEU A 173 -7.64 4.81 -5.72
N ASN A 174 -6.65 5.18 -4.91
CA ASN A 174 -5.33 4.55 -4.94
C ASN A 174 -5.38 3.08 -4.53
N PHE A 175 -6.29 2.68 -3.64
CA PHE A 175 -6.51 1.28 -3.33
C PHE A 175 -7.04 0.52 -4.55
N ASN A 176 -8.01 1.09 -5.27
CA ASN A 176 -8.55 0.49 -6.49
C ASN A 176 -7.49 0.32 -7.59
N ILE A 177 -6.61 1.30 -7.81
CA ILE A 177 -5.55 1.13 -8.83
C ILE A 177 -4.54 0.05 -8.44
N MET A 178 -4.30 -0.15 -7.14
CA MET A 178 -3.44 -1.23 -6.67
C MET A 178 -4.05 -2.60 -6.93
N HIS A 179 -5.37 -2.77 -6.82
CA HIS A 179 -6.06 -3.99 -7.28
C HIS A 179 -5.84 -4.23 -8.77
N GLN A 180 -6.06 -3.21 -9.60
CA GLN A 180 -5.86 -3.31 -11.05
C GLN A 180 -4.40 -3.64 -11.40
N LYS A 181 -3.43 -3.08 -10.67
CA LYS A 181 -2.01 -3.34 -10.85
C LYS A 181 -1.65 -4.79 -10.50
N VAL A 182 -2.18 -5.35 -9.42
CA VAL A 182 -1.93 -6.75 -9.06
C VAL A 182 -2.50 -7.69 -10.12
N ILE A 183 -3.70 -7.43 -10.64
CA ILE A 183 -4.29 -8.19 -11.75
C ILE A 183 -3.37 -8.15 -12.98
N HIS A 184 -2.88 -6.96 -13.34
CA HIS A 184 -1.94 -6.75 -14.44
C HIS A 184 -0.65 -7.54 -14.24
N ASP A 185 0.03 -7.38 -13.11
CA ASP A 185 1.34 -7.98 -12.84
C ASP A 185 1.28 -9.52 -12.85
N VAL A 186 0.20 -10.10 -12.30
CA VAL A 186 -0.05 -11.55 -12.35
C VAL A 186 -0.30 -12.03 -13.78
N SER A 187 -1.08 -11.29 -14.56
CA SER A 187 -1.38 -11.64 -15.96
C SER A 187 -0.12 -11.64 -16.82
N VAL A 188 0.74 -10.62 -16.68
CA VAL A 188 2.03 -10.55 -17.39
C VAL A 188 2.94 -11.70 -16.98
N ALA A 189 3.04 -12.00 -15.68
CA ALA A 189 3.85 -13.12 -15.20
C ALA A 189 3.34 -14.48 -15.68
N TYR A 190 2.02 -14.68 -15.72
CA TYR A 190 1.39 -15.91 -16.20
C TYR A 190 1.70 -16.17 -17.68
N TYR A 191 1.53 -15.16 -18.55
CA TYR A 191 1.87 -15.29 -19.96
C TYR A 191 3.36 -15.48 -20.20
N SER A 192 4.22 -14.81 -19.42
CA SER A 192 5.68 -14.96 -19.50
C SER A 192 6.14 -16.37 -19.09
N TYR A 193 5.53 -16.95 -18.05
CA TYR A 193 5.78 -18.32 -17.63
C TYR A 193 5.34 -19.33 -18.70
N GLY A 194 4.14 -19.19 -19.25
CA GLY A 194 3.66 -20.04 -20.34
C GLY A 194 4.54 -20.00 -21.58
N ALA A 195 5.03 -18.81 -21.96
CA ALA A 195 6.00 -18.64 -23.04
C ALA A 195 7.30 -19.41 -22.76
N ALA A 196 7.83 -19.33 -21.54
CA ALA A 196 9.04 -20.05 -21.15
C ALA A 196 8.85 -21.58 -21.19
N GLN A 197 7.69 -22.07 -20.73
CA GLN A 197 7.34 -23.50 -20.80
C GLN A 197 7.30 -24.00 -22.26
N LYS A 198 6.66 -23.25 -23.16
CA LYS A 198 6.64 -23.58 -24.59
C LYS A 198 8.03 -23.56 -25.21
N LYS A 199 8.85 -22.55 -24.90
CA LYS A 199 10.24 -22.44 -25.38
C LYS A 199 11.09 -23.64 -24.94
N ASN A 200 10.99 -24.03 -23.67
CA ASN A 200 11.67 -25.24 -23.18
C ASN A 200 11.23 -26.49 -23.96
N LYS A 201 9.91 -26.67 -24.13
CA LYS A 201 9.35 -27.80 -24.89
C LYS A 201 9.88 -27.85 -26.34
N ILE A 202 9.81 -26.77 -27.10
CA ILE A 202 10.28 -26.76 -28.50
C ILE A 202 11.80 -26.97 -28.62
N THR A 203 12.55 -26.53 -27.61
CA THR A 203 14.02 -26.67 -27.57
C THR A 203 14.38 -28.12 -27.28
N GLN A 204 13.65 -28.78 -26.37
CA GLN A 204 13.76 -30.22 -26.11
C GLN A 204 13.40 -31.05 -27.34
N GLU A 205 12.35 -30.68 -28.07
CA GLU A 205 12.00 -31.32 -29.34
C GLU A 205 13.10 -31.14 -30.41
N SER A 206 13.75 -29.97 -30.46
CA SER A 206 14.88 -29.70 -31.37
C SER A 206 16.14 -30.50 -31.00
N LEU A 207 16.39 -30.73 -29.71
CA LEU A 207 17.44 -31.64 -29.25
C LEU A 207 17.19 -33.08 -29.74
N VAL A 208 15.97 -33.58 -29.59
CA VAL A 208 15.60 -34.93 -30.07
C VAL A 208 15.80 -35.02 -31.59
N ARG A 209 15.32 -34.03 -32.36
CA ARG A 209 15.56 -33.99 -33.82
C ARG A 209 17.04 -33.97 -34.19
N SER A 210 17.85 -33.23 -33.44
CA SER A 210 19.31 -33.16 -33.67
C SER A 210 20.00 -34.50 -33.36
N GLN A 211 19.53 -35.24 -32.36
CA GLN A 211 20.03 -36.58 -32.03
C GLN A 211 19.66 -37.61 -33.12
N ASP A 212 18.43 -37.54 -33.65
CA ASP A 212 18.00 -38.39 -34.78
C ASP A 212 18.84 -38.13 -36.04
N VAL A 213 19.14 -36.85 -36.31
CA VAL A 213 20.05 -36.44 -37.38
C VAL A 213 21.44 -37.04 -37.17
N LEU A 214 22.02 -36.91 -35.98
CA LEU A 214 23.33 -37.48 -35.68
C LEU A 214 23.35 -38.99 -35.91
N TYR A 215 22.34 -39.71 -35.43
CA TYR A 215 22.21 -41.14 -35.66
C TYR A 215 22.19 -41.47 -37.16
N ALA A 216 21.38 -40.77 -37.95
CA ALA A 216 21.29 -40.99 -39.39
C ALA A 216 22.63 -40.73 -40.12
N VAL A 217 23.35 -39.67 -39.73
CA VAL A 217 24.67 -39.32 -40.29
C VAL A 217 25.72 -40.39 -39.94
N GLU A 218 25.71 -40.88 -38.70
CA GLU A 218 26.60 -41.97 -38.27
C GLU A 218 26.32 -43.28 -39.04
N GLN A 219 25.05 -43.63 -39.27
CA GLN A 219 24.69 -44.80 -40.09
C GLN A 219 25.16 -44.65 -41.54
N LYS A 220 25.03 -43.46 -42.14
CA LYS A 220 25.58 -43.18 -43.47
C LYS A 220 27.10 -43.27 -43.50
N ARG A 221 27.79 -42.82 -42.43
CA ARG A 221 29.25 -42.90 -42.30
C ARG A 221 29.75 -44.34 -42.30
N VAL A 222 29.10 -45.24 -41.57
CA VAL A 222 29.44 -46.68 -41.53
C VAL A 222 29.33 -47.31 -42.93
N ARG A 223 28.40 -46.83 -43.76
CA ARG A 223 28.21 -47.28 -45.15
C ARG A 223 29.12 -46.57 -46.16
N GLY A 224 30.03 -45.69 -45.71
CA GLY A 224 30.90 -44.91 -46.58
C GLY A 224 30.21 -43.76 -47.33
N LEU A 225 28.97 -43.41 -46.97
CA LEU A 225 28.12 -42.41 -47.64
C LEU A 225 28.12 -41.03 -46.95
N ALA A 226 28.88 -40.87 -45.87
CA ALA A 226 29.07 -39.59 -45.18
C ALA A 226 30.54 -39.41 -44.77
N THR A 227 30.95 -38.17 -44.55
CA THR A 227 32.32 -37.81 -44.16
C THR A 227 32.48 -37.72 -42.63
N VAL A 228 33.73 -37.62 -42.15
CA VAL A 228 33.99 -37.32 -40.73
C VAL A 228 33.50 -35.92 -40.36
N LEU A 229 33.58 -34.98 -41.31
CA LEU A 229 33.09 -33.61 -41.14
C LEU A 229 31.58 -33.59 -40.89
N ASP A 230 30.80 -34.37 -41.65
CA ASP A 230 29.34 -34.48 -41.48
C ASP A 230 28.98 -34.94 -40.06
N VAL A 231 29.66 -35.98 -39.56
CA VAL A 231 29.47 -36.49 -38.19
C VAL A 231 29.85 -35.42 -37.16
N ALA A 232 30.97 -34.71 -37.36
CA ALA A 232 31.41 -33.66 -36.45
C ALA A 232 30.41 -32.49 -36.38
N LEU A 233 29.86 -32.07 -37.53
CA LEU A 233 28.84 -31.02 -37.59
C LEU A 233 27.52 -31.44 -36.91
N ALA A 234 27.09 -32.70 -37.08
CA ALA A 234 25.92 -33.21 -36.38
C ALA A 234 26.14 -33.30 -34.86
N LYS A 235 27.33 -33.72 -34.41
CA LYS A 235 27.70 -33.71 -32.98
C LYS A 235 27.74 -32.31 -32.40
N GLN A 236 28.27 -31.34 -33.15
CA GLN A 236 28.26 -29.93 -32.76
C GLN A 236 26.84 -29.42 -32.56
N GLN A 237 25.91 -29.75 -33.47
CA GLN A 237 24.51 -29.35 -33.36
C GLN A 237 23.83 -29.94 -32.12
N VAL A 238 24.05 -31.22 -31.82
CA VAL A 238 23.54 -31.85 -30.59
C VAL A 238 24.08 -31.13 -29.35
N ALA A 239 25.38 -30.89 -29.27
CA ALA A 239 26.00 -30.17 -28.14
C ALA A 239 25.44 -28.75 -27.98
N GLN A 240 25.17 -28.06 -29.08
CA GLN A 240 24.53 -26.73 -29.05
C GLN A 240 23.10 -26.80 -28.50
N MET A 241 22.30 -27.80 -28.91
CA MET A 241 20.94 -27.97 -28.41
C MET A 241 20.90 -28.41 -26.95
N GLU A 242 21.85 -29.23 -26.49
CA GLU A 242 21.99 -29.57 -25.07
C GLU A 242 22.21 -28.32 -24.22
N LEU A 243 23.08 -27.40 -24.67
CA LEU A 243 23.26 -26.11 -24.01
C LEU A 243 21.96 -25.29 -23.98
N GLN A 244 21.24 -25.20 -25.11
CA GLN A 244 19.99 -24.43 -25.18
C GLN A 244 18.90 -25.01 -24.29
N VAL A 245 18.79 -26.33 -24.16
CA VAL A 245 17.85 -26.97 -23.22
C VAL A 245 18.16 -26.57 -21.78
N VAL A 246 19.44 -26.56 -21.38
CA VAL A 246 19.82 -26.15 -20.02
C VAL A 246 19.42 -24.70 -19.75
N LEU A 247 19.66 -23.80 -20.71
CA LEU A 247 19.29 -22.39 -20.59
C LEU A 247 17.77 -22.19 -20.56
N ALA A 248 17.04 -22.83 -21.46
CA ALA A 248 15.57 -22.73 -21.53
C ALA A 248 14.90 -23.28 -20.27
N LYS A 249 15.40 -24.40 -19.73
CA LYS A 249 14.93 -24.99 -18.48
C LYS A 249 15.19 -24.09 -17.27
N ASN A 250 16.34 -23.41 -17.21
CA ASN A 250 16.61 -22.44 -16.16
C ASN A 250 15.69 -21.22 -16.29
N HIS A 251 15.50 -20.69 -17.50
CA HIS A 251 14.59 -19.58 -17.75
C HIS A 251 13.14 -19.91 -17.36
N GLU A 252 12.65 -21.12 -17.64
CA GLU A 252 11.32 -21.57 -17.17
C GLU A 252 11.21 -21.54 -15.65
N LYS A 253 12.24 -22.02 -14.93
CA LYS A 253 12.28 -21.96 -13.47
C LYS A 253 12.29 -20.52 -12.95
N ASP A 254 13.03 -19.62 -13.58
CA ASP A 254 13.07 -18.21 -13.19
C ASP A 254 11.71 -17.55 -13.39
N GLN A 255 11.04 -17.79 -14.52
CA GLN A 255 9.68 -17.27 -14.77
C GLN A 255 8.64 -17.84 -13.81
N TYR A 256 8.78 -19.11 -13.42
CA TYR A 256 7.94 -19.71 -12.38
C TYR A 256 8.10 -18.96 -11.04
N GLN A 257 9.33 -18.62 -10.65
CA GLN A 257 9.61 -17.87 -9.43
C GLN A 257 9.08 -16.42 -9.50
N PHE A 258 9.16 -15.76 -10.66
CA PHE A 258 8.53 -14.45 -10.85
C PHE A 258 7.01 -14.51 -10.73
N LEU A 259 6.37 -15.56 -11.24
CA LEU A 259 4.94 -15.78 -11.08
C LEU A 259 4.55 -16.01 -9.62
N LEU A 260 5.28 -16.86 -8.89
CA LEU A 260 5.06 -17.05 -7.45
C LEU A 260 5.19 -15.72 -6.67
N SER A 261 6.18 -14.91 -7.02
CA SER A 261 6.35 -13.58 -6.43
C SER A 261 5.18 -12.65 -6.73
N ALA A 262 4.66 -12.63 -7.97
CA ALA A 262 3.55 -11.79 -8.37
C ALA A 262 2.24 -12.14 -7.63
N ILE A 263 1.99 -13.43 -7.39
CA ILE A 263 0.83 -13.91 -6.62
C ILE A 263 1.03 -13.83 -5.10
N GLY A 264 2.19 -13.33 -4.64
CA GLY A 264 2.50 -13.22 -3.22
C GLY A 264 2.69 -14.57 -2.52
N MET A 265 3.11 -15.62 -3.24
CA MET A 265 3.44 -16.95 -2.69
C MET A 265 4.93 -17.09 -2.34
N SER A 266 5.24 -18.03 -1.45
CA SER A 266 6.62 -18.33 -1.06
C SER A 266 7.36 -19.05 -2.20
N PRO A 267 8.64 -18.74 -2.46
CA PRO A 267 9.42 -19.38 -3.52
C PRO A 267 9.61 -20.89 -3.32
N PHE A 268 9.35 -21.39 -2.10
CA PHE A 268 9.47 -22.81 -1.73
C PHE A 268 8.17 -23.61 -1.90
N GLN A 269 7.04 -22.93 -2.14
CA GLN A 269 5.78 -23.62 -2.42
C GLN A 269 5.73 -24.10 -3.87
N THR A 270 5.15 -25.27 -4.08
CA THR A 270 4.93 -25.84 -5.41
C THR A 270 3.44 -25.93 -5.71
N ILE A 271 3.01 -25.15 -6.69
CA ILE A 271 1.67 -25.22 -7.27
C ILE A 271 1.76 -25.71 -8.72
N ASN A 272 0.75 -26.46 -9.15
CA ASN A 272 0.63 -26.87 -10.54
C ASN A 272 -0.17 -25.83 -11.31
N ILE A 273 0.44 -25.28 -12.35
CA ILE A 273 -0.11 -24.17 -13.13
C ILE A 273 -0.55 -24.74 -14.46
N GLU A 274 -1.85 -24.67 -14.73
CA GLU A 274 -2.41 -25.11 -15.99
C GLU A 274 -2.37 -23.93 -16.96
N TYR A 275 -1.29 -23.85 -17.74
CA TYR A 275 -1.20 -22.85 -18.78
C TYR A 275 -2.03 -23.28 -19.99
N THR A 276 -3.08 -22.51 -20.27
CA THR A 276 -3.89 -22.62 -21.50
C THR A 276 -3.54 -21.50 -22.48
N ASP A 277 -3.34 -21.89 -23.74
CA ASP A 277 -3.07 -20.99 -24.88
C ASP A 277 -4.36 -20.40 -25.49
N GLU A 278 -5.46 -20.41 -24.72
CA GLU A 278 -6.81 -20.13 -25.23
C GLU A 278 -7.16 -18.64 -25.28
N GLY A 279 -6.20 -17.76 -24.97
CA GLY A 279 -6.37 -16.33 -25.13
C GLY A 279 -6.52 -15.95 -26.60
N ALA A 280 -7.77 -15.77 -27.04
CA ALA A 280 -8.02 -15.19 -28.36
C ALA A 280 -7.35 -13.81 -28.41
N LEU A 281 -6.46 -13.62 -29.39
CA LEU A 281 -5.89 -12.30 -29.63
C LEU A 281 -7.03 -11.34 -30.03
N PRO A 282 -6.99 -10.07 -29.60
CA PRO A 282 -7.96 -9.08 -30.03
C PRO A 282 -8.02 -9.01 -31.56
N ASP A 283 -9.22 -9.15 -32.14
CA ASP A 283 -9.43 -8.98 -33.57
C ASP A 283 -9.29 -7.50 -33.92
N ASP A 284 -8.14 -7.16 -34.53
CA ASP A 284 -7.83 -5.89 -35.19
C ASP A 284 -8.14 -4.63 -34.33
N SER A 285 -7.12 -4.11 -33.63
CA SER A 285 -7.28 -2.92 -32.80
C SER A 285 -7.50 -1.67 -33.66
N ALA A 286 -8.76 -1.35 -33.96
CA ALA A 286 -9.13 -0.05 -34.49
C ALA A 286 -8.54 1.05 -33.58
N PRO A 287 -8.00 2.14 -34.16
CA PRO A 287 -7.35 3.18 -33.37
C PRO A 287 -8.34 3.78 -32.37
N LEU A 288 -7.88 4.02 -31.16
CA LEU A 288 -8.66 4.64 -30.09
C LEU A 288 -9.12 6.02 -30.55
N THR A 289 -10.41 6.26 -30.42
CA THR A 289 -10.95 7.60 -30.68
C THR A 289 -10.62 8.55 -29.55
N HIS A 290 -10.57 9.85 -29.85
CA HIS A 290 -10.33 10.86 -28.82
C HIS A 290 -11.36 10.84 -27.69
N ASP A 291 -12.60 10.45 -27.97
CA ASP A 291 -13.66 10.31 -26.97
C ASP A 291 -13.44 9.09 -26.06
N MET A 292 -12.91 7.99 -26.58
CA MET A 292 -12.50 6.84 -25.75
C MET A 292 -11.37 7.21 -24.80
N ILE A 293 -10.37 7.98 -25.26
CA ILE A 293 -9.28 8.46 -24.41
C ILE A 293 -9.82 9.38 -23.30
N LYS A 294 -10.73 10.30 -23.63
CA LYS A 294 -11.39 11.16 -22.62
C LYS A 294 -12.18 10.34 -21.60
N GLN A 295 -12.92 9.34 -22.06
CA GLN A 295 -13.68 8.46 -21.18
C GLN A 295 -12.74 7.69 -20.24
N ALA A 296 -11.64 7.12 -20.76
CA ALA A 296 -10.63 6.44 -19.97
C ALA A 296 -10.04 7.37 -18.89
N LEU A 297 -9.66 8.60 -19.25
CA LEU A 297 -9.15 9.58 -18.27
C LEU A 297 -10.15 9.91 -17.16
N SER A 298 -11.45 9.88 -17.45
CA SER A 298 -12.49 10.14 -16.45
C SER A 298 -12.78 8.95 -15.52
N GLN A 299 -12.34 7.75 -15.88
CA GLN A 299 -12.55 6.52 -15.11
C GLN A 299 -11.29 6.04 -14.38
N ARG A 300 -10.11 6.48 -14.84
CA ARG A 300 -8.83 6.12 -14.25
C ARG A 300 -8.69 6.55 -12.78
N PRO A 301 -8.48 5.61 -11.84
CA PRO A 301 -8.44 5.94 -10.42
C PRO A 301 -7.28 6.86 -10.01
N ASP A 302 -6.12 6.79 -10.67
CA ASP A 302 -4.97 7.68 -10.38
C ASP A 302 -5.25 9.15 -10.72
N VAL A 303 -5.89 9.41 -11.87
CA VAL A 303 -6.30 10.76 -12.27
C VAL A 303 -7.35 11.31 -11.31
N LEU A 304 -8.35 10.49 -10.97
CA LEU A 304 -9.38 10.85 -9.99
C LEU A 304 -8.77 11.09 -8.60
N ALA A 305 -7.81 10.29 -8.16
CA ALA A 305 -7.15 10.47 -6.86
C ALA A 305 -6.41 11.81 -6.80
N ASN A 306 -5.69 12.19 -7.86
CA ASN A 306 -5.04 13.51 -7.93
C ASN A 306 -6.05 14.66 -8.00
N TYR A 307 -7.21 14.45 -8.62
CA TYR A 307 -8.30 15.43 -8.61
C TYR A 307 -8.84 15.66 -7.19
N GLU A 308 -9.10 14.59 -6.45
CA GLU A 308 -9.54 14.67 -5.06
C GLU A 308 -8.48 15.35 -4.17
N LEU A 309 -7.19 15.06 -4.37
CA LEU A 309 -6.11 15.77 -3.65
C LEU A 309 -6.04 17.26 -3.98
N ALA A 310 -6.35 17.66 -5.22
CA ALA A 310 -6.45 19.07 -5.58
C ALA A 310 -7.62 19.77 -4.86
N GLN A 311 -8.76 19.09 -4.72
CA GLN A 311 -9.88 19.60 -3.91
C GLN A 311 -9.50 19.70 -2.42
N ALA A 312 -8.80 18.69 -1.89
CA ALA A 312 -8.31 18.70 -0.52
C ALA A 312 -7.36 19.89 -0.25
N ALA A 313 -6.50 20.25 -1.21
CA ALA A 313 -5.63 21.42 -1.10
C ALA A 313 -6.43 22.74 -1.06
N VAL A 314 -7.48 22.86 -1.87
CA VAL A 314 -8.37 24.03 -1.86
C VAL A 314 -9.08 24.19 -0.51
N ASP A 315 -9.63 23.10 0.04
CA ASP A 315 -10.29 23.14 1.34
C ASP A 315 -9.29 23.36 2.50
N THR A 316 -8.08 22.81 2.40
CA THR A 316 -7.00 23.12 3.35
C THR A 316 -6.68 24.61 3.35
N SER A 317 -6.63 25.25 2.17
CA SER A 317 -6.43 26.69 2.04
C SER A 317 -7.56 27.52 2.68
N ARG A 318 -8.82 27.11 2.51
CA ARG A 318 -9.98 27.73 3.21
C ARG A 318 -9.84 27.62 4.74
N SER A 319 -9.32 26.49 5.24
CA SER A 319 -9.04 26.35 6.68
C SER A 319 -7.95 27.33 7.15
N VAL A 320 -6.93 27.62 6.32
CA VAL A 320 -5.89 28.60 6.63
C VAL A 320 -6.46 30.02 6.60
N GLU A 321 -7.32 30.34 5.63
CA GLU A 321 -8.03 31.63 5.55
C GLU A 321 -8.91 31.88 6.79
N SER A 322 -9.57 30.85 7.31
CA SER A 322 -10.40 30.97 8.51
C SER A 322 -9.62 31.43 9.76
N THR A 323 -8.29 31.23 9.80
CA THR A 323 -7.42 31.65 10.92
C THR A 323 -7.29 33.17 11.08
N TYR A 324 -7.77 33.94 10.10
CA TYR A 324 -7.88 35.40 10.20
C TYR A 324 -9.09 35.86 11.02
N PHE A 325 -10.05 34.98 11.28
CA PHE A 325 -11.29 35.31 11.96
C PHE A 325 -11.28 34.95 13.46
N PRO A 326 -12.16 35.55 14.27
CA PRO A 326 -12.31 35.23 15.69
C PRO A 326 -12.67 33.77 15.94
N ARG A 327 -12.19 33.19 17.04
CA ARG A 327 -12.66 31.89 17.55
C ARG A 327 -13.47 32.08 18.82
N VAL A 328 -14.63 31.44 18.91
CA VAL A 328 -15.51 31.46 20.07
C VAL A 328 -15.45 30.10 20.76
N TYR A 329 -15.10 30.08 22.04
CA TYR A 329 -14.99 28.86 22.83
C TYR A 329 -15.75 28.97 24.15
N LEU A 330 -16.27 27.84 24.61
CA LEU A 330 -16.82 27.65 25.93
C LEU A 330 -15.77 26.95 26.79
N ALA A 331 -15.40 27.55 27.91
CA ALA A 331 -14.47 26.99 28.86
C ALA A 331 -15.14 26.84 30.22
N GLY A 332 -14.89 25.72 30.90
CA GLY A 332 -15.37 25.47 32.25
C GLY A 332 -14.28 24.85 33.10
N ALA A 333 -14.27 25.15 34.38
CA ALA A 333 -13.36 24.53 35.32
C ALA A 333 -14.04 24.30 36.67
N VAL A 334 -13.90 23.09 37.19
CA VAL A 334 -14.18 22.76 38.58
C VAL A 334 -12.84 22.41 39.21
N ALA A 335 -12.42 23.20 40.20
CA ALA A 335 -11.16 22.98 40.89
C ALA A 335 -11.40 22.97 42.40
N GLY A 336 -10.75 22.02 43.07
CA GLY A 336 -10.60 22.02 44.51
C GLY A 336 -9.14 22.31 44.86
N GLY A 337 -8.86 22.55 46.13
CA GLY A 337 -7.48 22.63 46.57
C GLY A 337 -7.37 22.55 48.06
N SER A 338 -6.26 21.96 48.52
CA SER A 338 -5.81 22.10 49.89
C SER A 338 -4.48 22.84 49.87
N ASN A 339 -4.36 23.85 50.71
CA ASN A 339 -3.16 24.64 50.88
C ASN A 339 -2.76 24.66 52.35
N SER A 340 -1.49 24.40 52.64
CA SER A 340 -0.91 24.45 53.97
C SER A 340 0.18 25.51 53.98
N LEU A 341 -0.09 26.61 54.68
CA LEU A 341 0.84 27.72 54.84
C LEU A 341 1.58 27.56 56.17
N GLY A 342 2.88 27.30 56.10
CA GLY A 342 3.78 27.30 57.25
C GLY A 342 4.52 28.63 57.36
N VAL A 343 4.46 29.24 58.54
CA VAL A 343 5.21 30.46 58.88
C VAL A 343 6.20 30.09 59.98
N GLN A 344 7.43 30.59 59.88
CA GLN A 344 8.49 30.29 60.84
C GLN A 344 8.01 30.47 62.30
N ASN A 345 8.20 29.41 63.10
CA ASN A 345 7.81 29.33 64.52
C ASN A 345 6.30 29.43 64.81
N LEU A 346 5.42 29.21 63.82
CA LEU A 346 3.97 29.13 64.00
C LEU A 346 3.41 27.79 63.48
N PRO A 347 2.27 27.32 64.01
CA PRO A 347 1.58 26.16 63.45
C PRO A 347 1.14 26.39 62.00
N ASP A 348 1.21 25.36 61.17
CA ASP A 348 0.75 25.41 59.79
C ASP A 348 -0.77 25.69 59.71
N ILE A 349 -1.15 26.60 58.81
CA ILE A 349 -2.55 26.95 58.55
C ILE A 349 -3.00 26.18 57.31
N ASN A 350 -3.92 25.24 57.52
CA ASN A 350 -4.56 24.48 56.45
C ASN A 350 -5.81 25.22 55.96
N GLN A 351 -5.93 25.39 54.65
CA GLN A 351 -7.08 25.98 53.98
C GLN A 351 -7.53 25.06 52.85
N SER A 352 -8.85 24.89 52.71
CA SER A 352 -9.45 24.23 51.55
C SER A 352 -10.13 25.28 50.67
N THR A 353 -9.93 25.19 49.36
CA THR A 353 -10.60 26.04 48.38
C THR A 353 -11.39 25.19 47.40
N SER A 354 -12.48 25.74 46.90
CA SER A 354 -13.26 25.17 45.80
C SER A 354 -13.70 26.29 44.88
N SER A 355 -13.57 26.08 43.57
CA SER A 355 -14.04 26.99 42.54
C SER A 355 -14.77 26.22 41.45
N THR A 356 -15.81 26.84 40.90
CA THR A 356 -16.56 26.33 39.76
C THR A 356 -16.87 27.53 38.89
N ASN A 357 -16.39 27.49 37.65
CA ASN A 357 -16.52 28.60 36.72
C ASN A 357 -16.90 28.10 35.34
N ILE A 358 -17.69 28.91 34.63
CA ILE A 358 -18.01 28.75 33.21
C ILE A 358 -17.82 30.09 32.51
N PHE A 359 -17.15 30.06 31.37
CA PHE A 359 -16.76 31.23 30.59
C PHE A 359 -17.05 31.01 29.12
N ILE A 360 -17.52 32.05 28.45
CA ILE A 360 -17.50 32.13 26.99
C ILE A 360 -16.36 33.08 26.63
N GLY A 361 -15.40 32.60 25.86
CA GLY A 361 -14.24 33.37 25.42
C GLY A 361 -14.27 33.59 23.92
N VAL A 362 -13.81 34.77 23.50
CA VAL A 362 -13.56 35.09 22.09
C VAL A 362 -12.07 35.40 21.94
N SER A 363 -11.39 34.69 21.05
CA SER A 363 -9.97 34.91 20.74
C SER A 363 -9.83 35.46 19.33
N ILE A 364 -9.28 36.67 19.21
CA ILE A 364 -9.02 37.34 17.93
C ILE A 364 -7.51 37.57 17.81
N PRO A 365 -6.80 36.80 16.97
CA PRO A 365 -5.38 37.05 16.75
C PRO A 365 -5.22 38.35 15.96
N LEU A 366 -4.67 39.40 16.57
CA LEU A 366 -4.44 40.70 15.92
C LEU A 366 -3.12 40.72 15.13
N TYR A 367 -2.05 40.21 15.73
CA TYR A 367 -0.72 40.18 15.14
C TYR A 367 0.04 38.92 15.56
N GLU A 368 0.60 38.20 14.59
CA GLU A 368 1.35 36.95 14.80
C GLU A 368 2.69 36.97 14.05
N GLY A 369 3.33 38.14 13.92
CA GLY A 369 4.68 38.25 13.35
C GLY A 369 4.80 37.82 11.87
N GLY A 370 3.72 37.90 11.09
CA GLY A 370 3.72 37.51 9.67
C GLY A 370 3.38 36.04 9.38
N ILE A 371 3.17 35.21 10.42
CA ILE A 371 3.00 33.76 10.24
C ILE A 371 1.75 33.40 9.42
N ARG A 372 0.65 34.17 9.56
CA ARG A 372 -0.59 33.92 8.81
C ARG A 372 -0.42 34.21 7.32
N GLN A 373 0.25 35.32 6.98
CA GLN A 373 0.55 35.63 5.59
C GLN A 373 1.45 34.55 4.96
N ALA A 374 2.44 34.05 5.71
CA ALA A 374 3.30 32.96 5.26
C ALA A 374 2.50 31.65 5.06
N ARG A 375 1.64 31.27 6.01
CA ARG A 375 0.75 30.10 5.88
C ARG A 375 -0.19 30.21 4.69
N MET A 376 -0.76 31.40 4.44
CA MET A 376 -1.63 31.63 3.29
C MET A 376 -0.86 31.49 1.97
N LYS A 377 0.36 32.04 1.89
CA LYS A 377 1.23 31.86 0.72
C LYS A 377 1.60 30.39 0.49
N ASN A 378 1.91 29.64 1.56
CA ASN A 378 2.17 28.21 1.45
C ASN A 378 0.94 27.45 0.94
N ALA A 379 -0.24 27.71 1.51
CA ALA A 379 -1.48 27.07 1.07
C ALA A 379 -1.83 27.37 -0.39
N GLN A 380 -1.54 28.59 -0.88
CA GLN A 380 -1.66 28.92 -2.30
C GLN A 380 -0.69 28.10 -3.15
N SER A 381 0.58 28.00 -2.75
CA SER A 381 1.56 27.15 -3.43
C SER A 381 1.14 25.67 -3.44
N ASP A 382 0.58 25.16 -2.34
CA ASP A 382 0.10 23.78 -2.24
C ASP A 382 -1.05 23.50 -3.22
N ILE A 383 -1.96 24.46 -3.45
CA ILE A 383 -2.98 24.37 -4.50
C ILE A 383 -2.33 24.26 -5.88
N PHE A 384 -1.37 25.13 -6.22
CA PHE A 384 -0.69 25.07 -7.51
C PHE A 384 0.07 23.75 -7.69
N ILE A 385 0.74 23.24 -6.65
CA ILE A 385 1.40 21.93 -6.67
C ILE A 385 0.39 20.81 -6.95
N ALA A 386 -0.76 20.82 -6.27
CA ALA A 386 -1.79 19.80 -6.47
C ALA A 386 -2.42 19.86 -7.87
N GLN A 387 -2.62 21.06 -8.43
CA GLN A 387 -3.10 21.25 -9.81
C GLN A 387 -2.09 20.73 -10.84
N GLU A 388 -0.80 21.01 -10.67
CA GLU A 388 0.24 20.51 -11.56
C GLU A 388 0.45 18.99 -11.41
N ASN A 389 0.25 18.42 -10.22
CA ASN A 389 0.23 16.97 -10.04
C ASN A 389 -0.94 16.30 -10.78
N LEU A 390 -2.14 16.90 -10.74
CA LEU A 390 -3.29 16.43 -11.54
C LEU A 390 -2.98 16.50 -13.03
N ARG A 391 -2.48 17.63 -13.53
CA ARG A 391 -2.09 17.77 -14.93
C ARG A 391 -1.03 16.74 -15.33
N LYS A 392 0.00 16.55 -14.50
CA LYS A 392 1.04 15.55 -14.72
C LYS A 392 0.45 14.14 -14.77
N SER A 393 -0.49 13.80 -13.89
CA SER A 393 -1.17 12.50 -13.90
C SER A 393 -1.96 12.29 -15.20
N GLN A 394 -2.65 13.32 -15.69
CA GLN A 394 -3.34 13.28 -16.99
C GLN A 394 -2.35 13.08 -18.15
N ASP A 395 -1.25 13.83 -18.19
CA ASP A 395 -0.23 13.70 -19.24
C ASP A 395 0.45 12.32 -19.23
N VAL A 396 0.68 11.75 -18.05
CA VAL A 396 1.20 10.38 -17.89
C VAL A 396 0.20 9.35 -18.40
N ALA A 397 -1.08 9.47 -18.04
CA ALA A 397 -2.14 8.56 -18.48
C ALA A 397 -2.35 8.59 -19.99
N ILE A 398 -2.38 9.78 -20.61
CA ILE A 398 -2.48 9.92 -22.09
C ILE A 398 -1.30 9.25 -22.77
N ARG A 399 -0.08 9.48 -22.25
CA ARG A 399 1.14 8.87 -22.80
C ARG A 399 1.10 7.35 -22.67
N GLU A 400 0.70 6.83 -21.50
CA GLU A 400 0.59 5.39 -21.25
C GLU A 400 -0.37 4.74 -22.25
N ILE A 401 -1.60 5.25 -22.36
CA ILE A 401 -2.61 4.77 -23.33
C ILE A 401 -2.05 4.75 -24.76
N THR A 402 -1.39 5.85 -25.18
CA THR A 402 -0.83 5.96 -26.53
C THR A 402 0.30 4.96 -26.77
N VAL A 403 1.16 4.74 -25.77
CA VAL A 403 2.28 3.80 -25.88
C VAL A 403 1.77 2.36 -25.91
N THR A 404 0.82 2.00 -25.04
CA THR A 404 0.25 0.65 -24.98
C THR A 404 -0.57 0.32 -26.22
N GLU A 405 -1.29 1.30 -26.79
CA GLU A 405 -2.00 1.13 -28.06
C GLU A 405 -1.04 0.84 -29.21
N ASN A 406 0.03 1.64 -29.34
CA ASN A 406 1.06 1.41 -30.37
C ASN A 406 1.79 0.08 -30.17
N ALA A 407 2.04 -0.32 -28.91
CA ALA A 407 2.65 -1.59 -28.57
C ALA A 407 1.76 -2.77 -28.98
N LEU A 408 0.45 -2.71 -28.68
CA LEU A 408 -0.50 -3.75 -29.08
C LEU A 408 -0.57 -3.90 -30.59
N LYS A 409 -0.72 -2.78 -31.31
CA LYS A 409 -0.73 -2.80 -32.78
C LYS A 409 0.54 -3.43 -33.35
N SER A 410 1.70 -3.00 -32.86
CA SER A 410 3.00 -3.52 -33.32
C SER A 410 3.16 -5.00 -32.99
N ALA A 411 2.70 -5.45 -31.82
CA ALA A 411 2.76 -6.85 -31.40
C ALA A 411 1.87 -7.74 -32.27
N LEU A 412 0.65 -7.29 -32.61
CA LEU A 412 -0.27 -8.02 -33.49
C LEU A 412 0.30 -8.15 -34.92
N GLU A 413 0.87 -7.07 -35.47
CA GLU A 413 1.55 -7.09 -36.77
C GLU A 413 2.77 -8.03 -36.76
N ALA A 414 3.58 -7.98 -35.70
CA ALA A 414 4.73 -8.87 -35.52
C ALA A 414 4.33 -10.34 -35.39
N ASN A 415 3.26 -10.64 -34.64
CA ASN A 415 2.72 -12.00 -34.51
C ASN A 415 2.22 -12.55 -35.84
N LYS A 416 1.54 -11.73 -36.66
CA LYS A 416 1.13 -12.12 -38.01
C LYS A 416 2.34 -12.41 -38.92
N ALA A 417 3.39 -11.58 -38.85
CA ALA A 417 4.62 -11.81 -39.60
C ALA A 417 5.38 -13.06 -39.13
N ALA A 418 5.47 -13.29 -37.81
CA ALA A 418 6.13 -14.45 -37.22
C ALA A 418 5.38 -15.76 -37.55
N LYS A 419 4.05 -15.74 -37.63
CA LYS A 419 3.26 -16.89 -38.09
C LYS A 419 3.62 -17.29 -39.53
N ASN A 420 3.64 -16.32 -40.45
CA ASN A 420 4.08 -16.58 -41.83
C ASN A 420 5.54 -17.07 -41.90
N LEU A 421 6.39 -16.59 -40.99
CA LEU A 421 7.79 -17.03 -40.89
C LEU A 421 7.90 -18.51 -40.46
N ILE A 422 7.08 -18.97 -39.52
CA ILE A 422 7.03 -20.40 -39.18
C ILE A 422 6.62 -21.23 -40.40
N ASP A 423 5.52 -20.88 -41.06
CA ASP A 423 4.98 -21.69 -42.17
C ASP A 423 6.02 -21.87 -43.29
N THR A 424 6.77 -20.81 -43.59
CA THR A 424 7.82 -20.84 -44.62
C THR A 424 9.08 -21.59 -44.18
N THR A 425 9.48 -21.46 -42.91
CA THR A 425 10.68 -22.13 -42.38
C THR A 425 10.45 -23.62 -42.11
N GLU A 426 9.22 -24.02 -41.78
CA GLU A 426 8.85 -25.43 -41.63
C GLU A 426 8.88 -26.17 -42.97
N LEU A 427 8.38 -25.54 -44.03
CA LEU A 427 8.52 -26.05 -45.39
C LEU A 427 10.00 -26.18 -45.80
N THR A 428 10.80 -25.14 -45.51
CA THR A 428 12.24 -25.13 -45.83
C THR A 428 12.98 -26.26 -45.11
N TYR A 429 12.72 -26.45 -43.82
CA TYR A 429 13.30 -27.54 -43.04
C TYR A 429 12.92 -28.91 -43.58
N THR A 430 11.63 -29.12 -43.86
CA THR A 430 11.12 -30.39 -44.40
C THR A 430 11.80 -30.72 -45.74
N ALA A 431 11.89 -29.74 -46.64
CA ALA A 431 12.60 -29.90 -47.91
C ALA A 431 14.08 -30.19 -47.72
N SER A 432 14.79 -29.51 -46.81
CA SER A 432 16.21 -29.77 -46.53
C SER A 432 16.45 -31.18 -45.98
N VAL A 433 15.55 -31.69 -45.12
CA VAL A 433 15.61 -33.07 -44.62
C VAL A 433 15.40 -34.08 -45.75
N GLU A 434 14.45 -33.84 -46.65
CA GLU A 434 14.20 -34.71 -47.82
C GLU A 434 15.36 -34.72 -48.81
N PHE A 435 15.93 -33.55 -49.13
CA PHE A 435 17.12 -33.44 -49.99
C PHE A 435 18.30 -34.19 -49.39
N TYR A 436 18.54 -34.05 -48.08
CA TYR A 436 19.58 -34.78 -47.39
C TYR A 436 19.34 -36.31 -47.42
N ARG A 437 18.10 -36.76 -47.19
CA ARG A 437 17.73 -38.18 -47.25
C ARG A 437 17.99 -38.78 -48.63
N ASN A 438 17.69 -38.04 -49.70
CA ASN A 438 17.90 -38.47 -51.09
C ASN A 438 19.33 -38.27 -51.62
N GLY A 439 20.26 -37.76 -50.79
CA GLY A 439 21.66 -37.54 -51.18
C GLY A 439 21.89 -36.32 -52.08
N LEU A 440 20.90 -35.43 -52.16
CA LEU A 440 20.93 -34.20 -52.96
C LEU A 440 21.33 -32.96 -52.14
N GLY A 441 21.33 -33.07 -50.80
CA GLY A 441 21.67 -31.98 -49.87
C GLY A 441 22.76 -32.36 -48.88
N THR A 442 23.27 -31.35 -48.17
CA THR A 442 24.36 -31.50 -47.17
C THR A 442 23.84 -31.44 -45.74
N VAL A 443 24.60 -31.99 -44.77
CA VAL A 443 24.28 -31.86 -43.33
C VAL A 443 24.27 -30.38 -42.91
N THR A 444 25.14 -29.56 -43.51
CA THR A 444 25.21 -28.13 -43.24
C THR A 444 23.91 -27.39 -43.58
N GLU A 445 23.32 -27.66 -44.76
CA GLU A 445 22.05 -27.04 -45.18
C GLU A 445 20.90 -27.45 -44.27
N MET A 446 20.82 -28.73 -43.91
CA MET A 446 19.81 -29.24 -42.99
C MET A 446 19.94 -28.64 -41.59
N ASN A 447 21.17 -28.57 -41.04
CA ASN A 447 21.41 -27.94 -39.74
C ASN A 447 21.09 -26.44 -39.76
N ALA A 448 21.44 -25.74 -40.84
CA ALA A 448 21.07 -24.34 -41.01
C ALA A 448 19.55 -24.15 -41.02
N ALA A 449 18.81 -25.02 -41.71
CA ALA A 449 17.35 -24.98 -41.73
C ALA A 449 16.71 -25.27 -40.36
N GLU A 450 17.25 -26.22 -39.58
CA GLU A 450 16.79 -26.50 -38.20
C GLU A 450 16.99 -25.28 -37.29
N ILE A 451 18.15 -24.62 -37.36
CA ILE A 451 18.43 -23.41 -36.56
C ILE A 451 17.44 -22.30 -36.91
N VAL A 452 17.18 -22.09 -38.22
CA VAL A 452 16.23 -21.07 -38.68
C VAL A 452 14.80 -21.40 -38.22
N LEU A 453 14.37 -22.68 -38.30
CA LEU A 453 13.07 -23.12 -37.81
C LEU A 453 12.91 -22.93 -36.30
N LEU A 454 13.92 -23.30 -35.51
CA LEU A 454 13.90 -23.11 -34.05
C LEU A 454 13.75 -21.63 -33.69
N ASN A 455 14.54 -20.76 -34.33
CA ASN A 455 14.46 -19.31 -34.11
C ASN A 455 13.10 -18.74 -34.54
N ALA A 456 12.52 -19.22 -35.66
CA ALA A 456 11.18 -18.82 -36.09
C ALA A 456 10.10 -19.23 -35.08
N LYS A 457 10.19 -20.46 -34.53
CA LYS A 457 9.29 -20.94 -33.48
C LYS A 457 9.38 -20.11 -32.20
N ILE A 458 10.60 -19.76 -31.77
CA ILE A 458 10.82 -18.87 -30.62
C ILE A 458 10.22 -17.48 -30.88
N ALA A 459 10.50 -16.88 -32.05
CA ALA A 459 10.00 -15.56 -32.43
C ALA A 459 8.46 -15.49 -32.47
N TYR A 460 7.80 -16.56 -32.90
CA TYR A 460 6.34 -16.65 -32.84
C TYR A 460 5.82 -16.74 -31.41
N ILE A 461 6.42 -17.56 -30.55
CA ILE A 461 6.03 -17.63 -29.13
C ILE A 461 6.19 -16.24 -28.49
N ASP A 462 7.30 -15.56 -28.77
CA ASP A 462 7.56 -14.22 -28.25
C ASP A 462 6.56 -13.18 -28.74
N SER A 463 6.28 -13.14 -30.04
CA SER A 463 5.33 -12.18 -30.61
C SER A 463 3.88 -12.46 -30.20
N HIS A 464 3.49 -13.72 -30.08
CA HIS A 464 2.19 -14.11 -29.56
C HIS A 464 2.01 -13.68 -28.10
N THR A 465 3.00 -13.98 -27.26
CA THR A 465 3.00 -13.58 -25.84
C THR A 465 3.01 -12.05 -25.69
N ALA A 466 3.81 -11.35 -26.50
CA ALA A 466 3.84 -9.89 -26.52
C ALA A 466 2.49 -9.29 -26.91
N SER A 467 1.72 -9.95 -27.78
CA SER A 467 0.37 -9.51 -28.15
C SER A 467 -0.61 -9.65 -26.98
N LEU A 468 -0.54 -10.74 -26.22
CA LEU A 468 -1.35 -10.96 -25.02
C LEU A 468 -1.00 -9.95 -23.91
N VAL A 469 0.30 -9.76 -23.65
CA VAL A 469 0.79 -8.77 -22.67
C VAL A 469 0.37 -7.36 -23.07
N ALA A 470 0.57 -6.96 -24.33
CA ALA A 470 0.19 -5.61 -24.77
C ALA A 470 -1.34 -5.38 -24.70
N ALA A 471 -2.16 -6.43 -24.83
CA ALA A 471 -3.60 -6.33 -24.63
C ALA A 471 -3.95 -6.11 -23.15
N VAL A 472 -3.26 -6.79 -22.23
CA VAL A 472 -3.38 -6.57 -20.77
C VAL A 472 -2.91 -5.15 -20.41
N ASP A 473 -1.76 -4.71 -20.92
CA ASP A 473 -1.21 -3.37 -20.69
C ASP A 473 -2.20 -2.29 -21.14
N LEU A 474 -2.81 -2.46 -22.32
CA LEU A 474 -3.79 -1.52 -22.83
C LEU A 474 -5.07 -1.51 -21.97
N ALA A 475 -5.56 -2.67 -21.56
CA ALA A 475 -6.72 -2.77 -20.68
C ALA A 475 -6.48 -2.10 -19.32
N PHE A 476 -5.28 -2.28 -18.76
CA PHE A 476 -4.83 -1.58 -17.55
C PHE A 476 -4.78 -0.06 -17.77
N ALA A 477 -4.16 0.39 -18.87
CA ALA A 477 -4.05 1.82 -19.18
C ALA A 477 -5.40 2.50 -19.41
N LEU A 478 -6.41 1.78 -19.90
CA LEU A 478 -7.78 2.26 -20.06
C LEU A 478 -8.59 2.24 -18.75
N GLY A 479 -8.10 1.56 -17.70
CA GLY A 479 -8.80 1.38 -16.43
C GLY A 479 -9.89 0.29 -16.47
N ASP A 480 -9.87 -0.58 -17.48
CA ASP A 480 -10.92 -1.58 -17.79
C ASP A 480 -10.44 -3.03 -17.61
N ILE A 481 -9.33 -3.26 -16.89
CA ILE A 481 -8.70 -4.59 -16.77
C ILE A 481 -9.63 -5.68 -16.23
N GLU A 482 -10.58 -5.33 -15.36
CA GLU A 482 -11.58 -6.25 -14.81
C GLU A 482 -12.53 -6.82 -15.88
N LYS A 483 -12.78 -6.07 -16.97
CA LYS A 483 -13.64 -6.48 -18.08
C LYS A 483 -12.88 -7.17 -19.21
N ALA A 484 -11.58 -6.94 -19.29
CA ALA A 484 -10.76 -7.40 -20.42
C ALA A 484 -10.25 -8.84 -20.29
N LEU A 485 -10.29 -9.40 -19.08
CA LEU A 485 -9.87 -10.77 -18.84
C LEU A 485 -11.04 -11.75 -19.08
N PRO A 486 -10.88 -12.75 -19.96
CA PRO A 486 -11.93 -13.74 -20.18
C PRO A 486 -12.20 -14.50 -18.87
N ASN A 487 -13.46 -14.51 -18.44
CA ASN A 487 -13.97 -15.16 -17.23
C ASN A 487 -13.59 -14.54 -15.87
N ILE A 488 -13.73 -13.22 -15.69
CA ILE A 488 -14.01 -12.62 -14.36
C ILE A 488 -15.51 -12.33 -14.21
N GLU A 489 -16.37 -13.14 -14.85
CA GLU A 489 -17.80 -13.10 -14.53
C GLU A 489 -18.07 -13.98 -13.31
N ALA A 490 -18.49 -13.32 -12.24
CA ALA A 490 -18.98 -13.80 -10.94
C ALA A 490 -17.95 -13.88 -9.81
N TYR A 491 -17.64 -12.74 -9.18
CA TYR A 491 -17.60 -12.59 -7.71
C TYR A 491 -18.06 -11.22 -7.26
#